data_AF-A0A916VLW0-F1
#
_entry.id   AF-A0A916VLW0-F1
#
_cell.length_a   1.000
_cell.length_b   1.000
_cell.length_c   1.000
_cell.angle_alpha   90.00
_cell.angle_beta   90.00
_cell.angle_gamma   90.00
#
_symmetry.space_group_name_H-M   'P 1'
#
loop_
_entity.id
_entity.type
_entity.pdbx_description
1 polymer ?
#
loop_
_entity_poly.entity_id
_entity_poly.type
_entity_poly.pdbx_seq_one_letter_code
_entity_poly.pdbx_strand_id
1 'polypeptide(L)'
;MTIGKLCVSKGKLKSAQRKVSRRKKGYKPRQKAIKQLAKKHRKVADTRKDFHLKTANNLLSKYDIIAVEKLNIKAIVKSRLAKSVHDAGWGNFKTILTNKAVRAAPLFAFA
;
A
#
# COMPACT_ATOMS: atom_id res chain seq x y z
N MET A 1 -8.35 8.05 2.48
CA MET A 1 -7.69 7.31 3.59
C MET A 1 -7.50 8.29 4.74
N THR A 2 -8.31 8.23 5.82
CA THR A 2 -8.12 9.14 6.97
C THR A 2 -6.94 8.66 7.81
N ILE A 3 -6.05 9.57 8.18
CA ILE A 3 -4.78 9.33 8.89
C ILE A 3 -4.98 8.44 10.14
N GLY A 4 -6.14 8.53 10.81
CA GLY A 4 -6.50 7.69 11.95
C GLY A 4 -6.64 6.18 11.66
N LYS A 5 -7.11 5.76 10.47
CA LYS A 5 -7.20 4.31 10.14
C LYS A 5 -5.83 3.67 9.95
N LEU A 6 -4.83 4.45 9.53
CA LEU A 6 -3.48 3.97 9.30
C LEU A 6 -2.66 3.84 10.59
N CYS A 7 -2.81 4.75 11.56
CA CYS A 7 -2.10 4.65 12.84
C CYS A 7 -2.57 3.46 13.68
N VAL A 8 -3.89 3.23 13.74
CA VAL A 8 -4.52 2.12 14.47
C VAL A 8 -4.13 0.76 13.87
N SER A 9 -4.04 0.66 12.53
CA SER A 9 -3.63 -0.58 11.87
C SER A 9 -2.14 -0.91 12.11
N LYS A 10 -1.25 0.10 12.08
CA LYS A 10 0.17 -0.07 12.41
C LYS A 10 0.38 -0.49 13.88
N GLY A 11 -0.35 0.11 14.82
CA GLY A 11 -0.30 -0.30 16.24
C GLY A 11 -0.76 -1.75 16.46
N LYS A 12 -1.86 -2.15 15.80
CA LYS A 12 -2.39 -3.53 15.86
C LYS A 12 -1.48 -4.57 15.21
N LEU A 13 -0.70 -4.18 14.20
CA LEU A 13 0.37 -5.01 13.60
C LEU A 13 1.54 -5.17 14.56
N LYS A 14 2.06 -4.07 15.13
CA LYS A 14 3.18 -4.12 16.10
C LYS A 14 2.86 -4.99 17.31
N SER A 15 1.62 -4.89 17.83
CA SER A 15 1.14 -5.75 18.92
C SER A 15 1.08 -7.24 18.50
N ALA A 16 0.59 -7.53 17.29
CA ALA A 16 0.56 -8.91 16.78
C ALA A 16 1.98 -9.49 16.59
N GLN A 17 2.91 -8.68 16.07
CA GLN A 17 4.31 -9.05 15.90
C GLN A 17 4.95 -9.39 17.25
N ARG A 18 4.74 -8.53 18.26
CA ARG A 18 5.20 -8.77 19.64
C ARG A 18 4.63 -10.07 20.22
N LYS A 19 3.35 -10.36 19.99
CA LYS A 19 2.71 -11.63 20.42
C LYS A 19 3.35 -12.85 19.76
N VAL A 20 3.74 -12.78 18.50
CA VAL A 20 4.46 -13.87 17.81
C VAL A 20 5.88 -14.02 18.36
N SER A 21 6.59 -12.91 18.57
CA SER A 21 7.97 -12.90 19.06
C SER A 21 8.11 -13.47 20.47
N ARG A 22 7.14 -13.19 21.35
CA ARG A 22 7.13 -13.70 22.74
C ARG A 22 6.79 -15.18 22.85
N ARG A 23 6.28 -15.82 21.79
CA ARG A 23 5.89 -17.24 21.82
C ARG A 23 7.04 -18.13 21.36
N LYS A 24 7.26 -19.24 22.07
CA LYS A 24 8.29 -20.25 21.77
C LYS A 24 8.14 -20.78 20.33
N LYS A 25 9.25 -20.88 19.60
CA LYS A 25 9.30 -21.46 18.25
C LYS A 25 8.85 -22.93 18.30
N GLY A 26 8.20 -23.42 17.24
CA GLY A 26 7.69 -24.81 17.14
C GLY A 26 6.35 -25.09 17.83
N TYR A 27 5.89 -24.26 18.77
CA TYR A 27 4.68 -24.54 19.55
C TYR A 27 3.36 -24.19 18.83
N LYS A 28 2.30 -25.01 19.00
CA LYS A 28 0.97 -24.81 18.39
C LYS A 28 0.37 -23.41 18.61
N PRO A 29 0.48 -22.78 19.81
CA PRO A 29 0.03 -21.40 20.02
C PRO A 29 0.75 -20.37 19.15
N ARG A 30 2.03 -20.56 18.83
CA ARG A 30 2.76 -19.63 17.96
C ARG A 30 2.21 -19.66 16.54
N GLN A 31 1.90 -20.85 16.02
CA GLN A 31 1.31 -20.99 14.69
C GLN A 31 -0.04 -20.25 14.59
N LYS A 32 -0.90 -20.35 15.61
CA LYS A 32 -2.15 -19.56 15.67
C LYS A 32 -1.90 -18.05 15.62
N ALA A 33 -0.89 -17.56 16.34
CA ALA A 33 -0.52 -16.13 16.32
C ALA A 33 0.04 -15.69 14.95
N ILE A 34 0.83 -16.53 14.28
CA ILE A 34 1.33 -16.26 12.93
C ILE A 34 0.17 -16.15 11.93
N LYS A 35 -0.82 -17.06 11.99
CA LYS A 35 -2.02 -16.97 11.15
C LYS A 35 -2.78 -15.66 11.37
N GLN A 36 -2.94 -15.23 12.62
CA GLN A 36 -3.58 -13.94 12.93
C GLN A 36 -2.77 -12.73 12.42
N LEU A 37 -1.45 -12.78 12.55
CA LEU A 37 -0.56 -11.76 12.02
C LEU A 37 -0.68 -11.66 10.48
N ALA A 38 -0.67 -12.79 9.78
CA ALA A 38 -0.86 -12.85 8.33
C ALA A 38 -2.21 -12.24 7.90
N LYS A 39 -3.30 -12.57 8.60
CA LYS A 39 -4.63 -11.94 8.34
C LYS A 39 -4.59 -10.42 8.49
N LYS A 40 -3.87 -9.91 9.48
CA LYS A 40 -3.71 -8.45 9.68
C LYS A 40 -2.87 -7.81 8.57
N HIS A 41 -1.78 -8.45 8.15
CA HIS A 41 -0.99 -7.97 7.01
C HIS A 41 -1.82 -7.92 5.73
N ARG A 42 -2.60 -8.98 5.46
CA ARG A 42 -3.52 -9.03 4.33
C ARG A 42 -4.52 -7.87 4.37
N LYS A 43 -5.19 -7.65 5.50
CA LYS A 43 -6.14 -6.53 5.65
C LYS A 43 -5.50 -5.16 5.37
N VAL A 44 -4.27 -4.93 5.82
CA VAL A 44 -3.55 -3.67 5.54
C VAL A 44 -3.19 -3.55 4.07
N ALA A 45 -2.72 -4.63 3.44
CA ALA A 45 -2.41 -4.65 2.01
C ALA A 45 -3.67 -4.40 1.16
N ASP A 46 -4.78 -5.06 1.48
CA ASP A 46 -6.05 -4.91 0.77
C ASP A 46 -6.61 -3.48 0.92
N THR A 47 -6.57 -2.92 2.13
CA THR A 47 -6.98 -1.52 2.36
C THR A 47 -6.14 -0.52 1.55
N ARG A 48 -4.83 -0.76 1.42
CA ARG A 48 -3.94 0.06 0.60
C ARG A 48 -4.29 -0.06 -0.89
N LYS A 49 -4.50 -1.28 -1.39
CA LYS A 49 -4.92 -1.52 -2.78
C LYS A 49 -6.26 -0.84 -3.08
N ASP A 50 -7.24 -0.97 -2.21
CA ASP A 50 -8.55 -0.32 -2.38
C ASP A 50 -8.43 1.19 -2.45
N PHE A 51 -7.58 1.80 -1.62
CA PHE A 51 -7.33 3.23 -1.68
C PHE A 51 -6.74 3.63 -3.05
N HIS A 52 -5.73 2.91 -3.52
CA HIS A 52 -5.14 3.15 -4.84
C HIS A 52 -6.15 3.02 -5.98
N LEU A 53 -6.97 1.97 -5.96
CA LEU A 53 -7.99 1.74 -6.98
C LEU A 53 -9.05 2.84 -6.99
N LYS A 54 -9.53 3.26 -5.82
CA LYS A 54 -10.51 4.35 -5.69
C LYS A 54 -9.93 5.68 -6.18
N THR A 55 -8.70 6.00 -5.80
CA THR A 55 -8.03 7.22 -6.25
C THR A 55 -7.78 7.20 -7.76
N ALA A 56 -7.31 6.08 -8.31
CA ALA A 56 -7.09 5.93 -9.75
C ALA A 56 -8.40 6.07 -10.54
N ASN A 57 -9.48 5.42 -10.10
CA ASN A 57 -10.80 5.56 -10.73
C ASN A 57 -11.31 7.00 -10.70
N ASN A 58 -11.15 7.68 -9.56
CA ASN A 58 -11.58 9.07 -9.41
C ASN A 58 -10.79 10.00 -10.34
N LEU A 59 -9.48 9.76 -10.52
CA LEU A 59 -8.66 10.53 -11.45
C LEU A 59 -9.06 10.28 -12.90
N LEU A 60 -9.18 9.02 -13.32
CA LEU A 60 -9.58 8.66 -14.69
C LEU A 60 -10.99 9.11 -15.04
N SER A 61 -11.90 9.20 -14.06
CA SER A 61 -13.26 9.70 -14.29
C SER A 61 -13.33 11.22 -14.41
N LYS A 62 -12.31 11.95 -13.93
CA LYS A 62 -12.32 13.41 -13.87
C LYS A 62 -11.42 14.07 -14.91
N TYR A 63 -10.40 13.35 -15.37
CA TYR A 63 -9.37 13.87 -16.25
C TYR A 63 -9.17 12.89 -17.41
N ASP A 64 -9.30 13.40 -18.64
CA ASP A 64 -9.07 12.63 -19.86
C ASP A 64 -7.58 12.41 -20.13
N ILE A 65 -6.73 13.33 -19.66
CA ILE A 65 -5.27 13.27 -19.79
C ILE A 65 -4.65 13.32 -18.39
N ILE A 66 -3.85 12.30 -18.07
CA ILE A 66 -3.12 12.21 -16.80
C ILE A 66 -1.62 12.18 -17.13
N ALA A 67 -0.94 13.31 -16.93
CA ALA A 67 0.52 13.38 -16.98
C ALA A 67 1.08 13.01 -15.59
N VAL A 68 1.91 11.98 -15.54
CA VAL A 68 2.68 11.63 -14.34
C VAL A 68 4.12 11.99 -14.61
N GLU A 69 4.58 13.11 -14.05
CA GLU A 69 5.98 13.50 -14.12
C GLU A 69 6.89 12.35 -13.67
N LYS A 70 8.06 12.27 -14.28
CA LYS A 70 9.12 11.31 -13.94
C LYS A 70 9.74 11.63 -12.58
N LEU A 71 8.95 11.54 -11.52
CA LEU A 71 9.41 11.62 -10.15
C LEU A 71 10.43 10.51 -9.94
N ASN A 72 11.64 10.86 -9.52
CA ASN A 72 12.70 9.88 -9.28
C ASN A 72 12.42 9.14 -7.95
N ILE A 73 11.39 8.29 -7.96
CA ILE A 73 10.89 7.55 -6.78
C ILE A 73 12.03 6.81 -6.08
N LYS A 74 13.01 6.31 -6.85
CA LYS A 74 14.22 5.64 -6.34
C LYS A 74 15.05 6.55 -5.43
N ALA A 75 15.17 7.83 -5.73
CA ALA A 75 15.91 8.79 -4.93
C ALA A 75 15.12 9.19 -3.66
N ILE A 76 13.81 9.39 -3.77
CA ILE A 76 12.96 9.79 -2.64
C ILE A 76 12.79 8.63 -1.63
N VAL A 77 12.78 7.38 -2.12
CA VAL A 77 12.78 6.17 -1.29
C VAL A 77 14.08 6.01 -0.49
N LYS A 78 15.18 6.67 -0.87
CA LYS A 78 16.44 6.65 -0.10
C LYS A 78 16.58 7.84 0.87
N SER A 79 15.67 8.82 0.82
CA SER A 79 15.74 10.01 1.65
C SER A 79 14.98 9.85 2.98
N ARG A 80 15.00 10.86 3.86
CA ARG A 80 14.25 10.85 5.13
C ARG A 80 12.72 10.69 4.93
N LEU A 81 12.22 10.91 3.72
CA LEU A 81 10.81 10.75 3.34
C LEU A 81 10.45 9.31 2.91
N ALA A 82 11.43 8.40 2.87
CA ALA A 82 11.27 7.02 2.46
C ALA A 82 10.06 6.33 3.10
N LYS A 83 9.89 6.50 4.41
CA LYS A 83 8.81 5.89 5.17
C LYS A 83 7.43 6.34 4.69
N SER A 84 7.25 7.63 4.46
CA SER A 84 6.00 8.21 3.97
C SER A 84 5.70 7.77 2.54
N VAL A 85 6.73 7.71 1.68
CA VAL A 85 6.59 7.23 0.29
C VAL A 85 6.25 5.75 0.23
N HIS A 86 6.88 4.92 1.06
CA HIS A 86 6.55 3.50 1.17
C HIS A 86 5.16 3.27 1.77
N ASP A 87 4.78 4.07 2.78
CA ASP A 87 3.44 4.01 3.36
C ASP A 87 2.36 4.43 2.35
N ALA A 88 2.69 5.36 1.47
CA ALA A 88 1.84 5.81 0.36
C ALA A 88 1.87 4.87 -0.85
N GLY A 89 2.78 3.88 -0.95
CA GLY A 89 2.70 2.83 -1.97
C GLY A 89 2.83 3.29 -3.43
N TRP A 90 3.55 4.39 -3.69
CA TRP A 90 3.62 5.05 -5.01
C TRP A 90 3.96 4.12 -6.19
N GLY A 91 4.85 3.15 -6.02
CA GLY A 91 5.19 2.20 -7.10
C GLY A 91 4.01 1.30 -7.51
N ASN A 92 3.24 0.81 -6.54
CA ASN A 92 2.04 0.02 -6.81
C ASN A 92 0.95 0.88 -7.46
N PHE A 93 0.82 2.13 -7.02
CA PHE A 93 -0.14 3.08 -7.59
C PHE A 93 0.14 3.36 -9.07
N LYS A 94 1.40 3.61 -9.45
CA LYS A 94 1.80 3.77 -10.85
C LYS A 94 1.43 2.56 -11.70
N THR A 95 1.71 1.35 -11.20
CA THR A 95 1.38 0.09 -11.89
C THR A 95 -0.14 -0.06 -12.08
N ILE A 96 -0.94 0.28 -11.07
CA ILE A 96 -2.41 0.24 -11.14
C ILE A 96 -2.94 1.26 -12.15
N LEU A 97 -2.40 2.48 -12.15
CA LEU A 97 -2.77 3.53 -13.10
C LEU A 97 -2.47 3.11 -14.53
N THR A 98 -1.25 2.64 -14.81
CA THR A 98 -0.87 2.18 -16.16
C THR A 98 -1.79 1.05 -16.61
N ASN A 99 -2.04 0.04 -15.75
CA ASN A 99 -2.95 -1.05 -16.08
C ASN A 99 -4.40 -0.60 -16.34
N LYS A 100 -4.89 0.43 -15.63
CA LYS A 100 -6.24 0.96 -15.88
C LYS A 100 -6.30 1.84 -17.12
N ALA A 101 -5.30 2.67 -17.36
CA ALA A 101 -5.23 3.55 -18.52
C ALA A 101 -5.16 2.74 -19.83
N VAL A 102 -4.33 1.69 -19.87
CA VAL A 102 -4.26 0.76 -21.01
C VAL A 102 -5.62 0.11 -21.31
N ARG A 103 -6.43 -0.17 -20.28
CA ARG A 103 -7.76 -0.78 -20.45
C ARG A 103 -8.87 0.22 -20.78
N ALA A 104 -8.72 1.47 -20.37
CA ALA A 104 -9.75 2.49 -20.53
C ALA A 104 -9.64 3.25 -21.87
N ALA A 105 -8.54 3.06 -22.61
CA ALA A 105 -8.22 3.76 -23.85
C ALA A 105 -7.93 5.29 -23.81
N PRO A 106 -7.76 6.01 -22.68
CA PRO A 106 -7.18 7.34 -22.73
C PRO A 106 -5.67 7.26 -22.96
N LEU A 107 -5.17 8.10 -23.85
CA LEU A 107 -3.76 8.27 -24.22
C LEU A 107 -2.91 8.64 -22.99
N PHE A 108 -2.30 7.63 -22.36
CA PHE A 108 -1.38 7.85 -21.25
C PHE A 108 0.00 8.25 -21.79
N ALA A 109 0.21 9.56 -21.97
CA ALA A 109 1.50 10.09 -22.38
C ALA A 109 2.46 10.16 -21.18
N PHE A 110 3.58 9.44 -21.26
CA PHE A 110 4.72 9.66 -20.37
C PHE A 110 5.51 10.87 -20.91
N ALA A 111 5.56 11.96 -20.15
CA ALA A 111 6.50 13.06 -20.33
C ALA A 111 7.59 13.00 -19.24
#